data_AF-A0A078MR46-F1
#
_entry.id   AF-A0A078MR46-F1
#
_cell.length_a   1.000
_cell.length_b   1.000
_cell.length_c   1.000
_cell.angle_alpha   90.00
_cell.angle_beta   90.00
_cell.angle_gamma   90.00
#
_symmetry.space_group_name_H-M   'P 1'
#
loop_
_entity.id
_entity.type
_entity.pdbx_description
1 polymer ?
#
loop_
_entity_poly.entity_id
_entity_poly.type
_entity_poly.pdbx_seq_one_letter_code
_entity_poly.pdbx_strand_id
1 'polypeptide(L)'
;MELEVADSIPRDEVADVAQMPTGMLIDCGGSTVNWNGVTTVTLTAGAEPDPVVRALEEKYRDNRFDLKVRDPAPAGHFEVQLLSPDVAENYIIGAGVEPQTIRIASGSECFPWPEDESIRGEF
;
A
#
# COMPACT_ATOMS: atom_id res chain seq x y z
N MET A 1 2.37 5.54 -7.64
CA MET A 1 2.33 4.07 -7.69
C MET A 1 1.08 3.51 -7.03
N GLU A 2 0.63 3.96 -5.85
CA GLU A 2 -0.58 3.39 -5.23
C GLU A 2 -1.80 3.40 -6.17
N LEU A 3 -2.05 4.54 -6.83
CA LEU A 3 -3.10 4.66 -7.85
C LEU A 3 -2.82 3.82 -9.10
N GLU A 4 -1.56 3.58 -9.46
CA GLU A 4 -1.21 2.70 -10.59
C GLU A 4 -1.55 1.23 -10.26
N VAL A 5 -1.32 0.82 -9.00
CA VAL A 5 -1.76 -0.49 -8.49
C VAL A 5 -3.28 -0.57 -8.46
N ALA A 6 -3.97 0.49 -7.99
CA ALA A 6 -5.43 0.52 -8.00
C ALA A 6 -6.01 0.44 -9.42
N ASP A 7 -5.46 1.19 -10.36
CA ASP A 7 -5.83 1.19 -11.79
C ASP A 7 -5.50 -0.13 -12.49
N SER A 8 -4.68 -0.98 -11.87
CA SER A 8 -4.32 -2.29 -12.37
C SER A 8 -5.37 -3.35 -12.09
N ILE A 9 -6.31 -3.08 -11.17
CA ILE A 9 -7.42 -3.97 -10.83
C ILE A 9 -8.50 -3.83 -11.92
N PRO A 10 -9.12 -4.94 -12.40
CA PRO A 10 -10.20 -4.89 -13.37
C PRO A 10 -11.32 -3.93 -12.94
N ARG A 11 -11.75 -3.04 -13.84
CA ARG A 11 -12.72 -1.98 -13.51
C ARG A 11 -14.09 -2.51 -13.09
N ASP A 12 -14.46 -3.69 -13.56
CA ASP A 12 -15.69 -4.39 -13.19
C ASP A 12 -15.63 -5.03 -11.79
N GLU A 13 -14.44 -5.13 -11.21
CA GLU A 13 -14.22 -5.57 -9.83
C GLU A 13 -14.09 -4.41 -8.84
N VAL A 14 -14.00 -3.15 -9.31
CA VAL A 14 -13.83 -1.96 -8.47
C VAL A 14 -15.14 -1.19 -8.32
N ALA A 15 -15.57 -0.99 -7.08
CA ALA A 15 -16.72 -0.14 -6.73
C ALA A 15 -16.30 1.30 -6.39
N ASP A 16 -15.17 1.47 -5.70
CA ASP A 16 -14.66 2.78 -5.28
C ASP A 16 -13.13 2.75 -5.06
N VAL A 17 -12.48 3.91 -5.19
CA VAL A 17 -11.06 4.10 -4.87
C VAL A 17 -10.91 5.37 -4.03
N ALA A 18 -10.47 5.19 -2.79
CA ALA A 18 -10.22 6.27 -1.85
C ALA A 18 -8.72 6.34 -1.52
N GLN A 19 -8.03 7.39 -1.98
CA GLN A 19 -6.64 7.67 -1.62
C GLN A 19 -6.57 8.73 -0.52
N MET A 20 -5.63 8.57 0.42
CA MET A 20 -5.21 9.65 1.32
C MET A 20 -4.09 10.47 0.67
N PRO A 21 -4.38 11.64 0.05
CA PRO A 21 -3.43 12.34 -0.82
C PRO A 21 -2.26 12.97 -0.08
N THR A 22 -2.44 13.32 1.20
CA THR A 22 -1.40 13.94 2.03
C THR A 22 -0.54 12.90 2.77
N GLY A 23 -1.03 11.66 2.89
CA GLY A 23 -0.42 10.62 3.73
C GLY A 23 -0.25 11.08 5.17
N MET A 24 0.64 10.41 5.89
CA MET A 24 1.01 10.71 7.28
C MET A 24 2.50 10.56 7.50
N LEU A 25 3.06 11.39 8.37
CA LEU A 25 4.42 11.23 8.87
C LEU A 25 4.41 10.37 10.13
N ILE A 26 5.28 9.35 10.18
CA ILE A 26 5.45 8.50 11.35
C ILE A 26 6.89 8.64 11.85
N ASP A 27 7.03 8.81 13.16
CA ASP A 27 8.33 8.92 13.83
C ASP A 27 9.12 7.61 13.71
N CYS A 28 10.35 7.71 13.21
CA CYS A 28 11.31 6.60 13.14
C CYS A 28 12.27 6.56 14.34
N GLY A 29 12.27 7.60 15.17
CA GLY A 29 13.19 7.87 16.26
C GLY A 29 14.09 9.08 15.98
N GLY A 30 14.41 9.82 17.05
CA GLY A 30 15.25 11.02 16.98
C GLY A 30 14.55 12.16 16.23
N SER A 31 15.24 12.77 15.27
CA SER A 31 14.70 13.82 14.40
C SER A 31 14.43 13.28 13.00
N THR A 32 13.93 12.05 12.88
CA THR A 32 13.64 11.41 11.59
C THR A 32 12.22 10.86 11.53
N VAL A 33 11.60 11.00 10.36
CA VAL A 33 10.23 10.52 10.08
C VAL A 33 10.23 9.75 8.77
N ASN A 34 9.25 8.88 8.57
CA ASN A 34 8.92 8.38 7.25
C ASN A 34 7.52 8.83 6.82
N TRP A 35 7.32 8.96 5.52
CA TRP A 35 6.02 9.23 4.95
C TRP A 35 5.31 7.91 4.66
N ASN A 36 4.03 7.83 5.00
CA ASN A 36 3.18 6.68 4.72
C ASN A 36 1.92 7.16 4.00
N GLY A 37 1.65 6.55 2.84
CA GLY A 37 0.41 6.71 2.11
C GLY A 37 -0.49 5.50 2.27
N VAL A 38 -1.76 5.69 1.94
CA VAL A 38 -2.69 4.59 1.77
C VAL A 38 -3.72 4.91 0.69
N THR A 39 -3.99 3.91 -0.14
CA THR A 39 -5.14 3.85 -1.03
C THR A 39 -5.96 2.62 -0.67
N THR A 40 -7.25 2.82 -0.46
CA THR A 40 -8.23 1.75 -0.26
C THR A 40 -9.03 1.57 -1.54
N VAL A 41 -9.07 0.36 -2.05
CA VAL A 41 -9.92 -0.03 -3.18
C VAL A 41 -11.08 -0.84 -2.61
N THR A 42 -12.30 -0.35 -2.80
CA THR A 42 -13.52 -1.09 -2.48
C THR A 42 -13.91 -1.92 -3.68
N LEU A 43 -14.04 -3.23 -3.50
CA LEU A 43 -14.43 -4.16 -4.55
C LEU A 43 -15.94 -4.22 -4.73
N THR A 44 -16.39 -4.65 -5.91
CA THR A 44 -17.81 -4.91 -6.17
C THR A 44 -18.36 -6.06 -5.32
N ALA A 45 -19.67 -6.10 -5.12
CA ALA A 45 -20.32 -7.13 -4.32
C ALA A 45 -20.01 -8.56 -4.84
N GLY A 46 -19.52 -9.44 -3.97
CA GLY A 46 -19.14 -10.82 -4.30
C GLY A 46 -17.69 -11.00 -4.78
N ALA A 47 -16.94 -9.93 -4.99
CA ALA A 47 -15.50 -10.02 -5.23
C ALA A 47 -14.74 -10.21 -3.90
N GLU A 48 -13.77 -11.10 -3.92
CA GLU A 48 -12.90 -11.43 -2.77
C GLU A 48 -11.52 -10.81 -2.97
N PRO A 49 -10.89 -10.20 -1.94
CA PRO A 49 -9.58 -9.55 -2.08
C PRO A 49 -8.45 -10.47 -2.52
N ASP A 50 -8.35 -11.68 -1.96
CA ASP A 50 -7.20 -12.57 -2.16
C ASP A 50 -6.96 -12.94 -3.64
N PRO A 51 -7.96 -13.37 -4.43
CA PRO A 51 -7.80 -13.59 -5.86
C PRO A 51 -7.29 -12.37 -6.63
N VAL A 52 -7.76 -11.17 -6.28
CA VAL A 52 -7.34 -9.92 -6.93
C VAL A 52 -5.88 -9.61 -6.60
N VAL A 53 -5.49 -9.75 -5.34
CA VAL A 53 -4.10 -9.52 -4.91
C VAL A 53 -3.15 -10.54 -5.55
N ARG A 54 -3.58 -11.80 -5.75
CA ARG A 54 -2.80 -12.80 -6.51
C ARG A 54 -2.65 -12.44 -7.98
N ALA A 55 -3.67 -11.87 -8.62
CA ALA A 55 -3.54 -11.36 -9.99
C ALA A 55 -2.54 -10.19 -10.07
N LEU A 56 -2.50 -9.33 -9.05
CA LEU A 56 -1.48 -8.26 -8.94
C LEU A 56 -0.07 -8.83 -8.74
N GLU A 57 0.09 -9.91 -7.98
CA GLU A 57 1.37 -10.63 -7.86
C GLU A 57 1.91 -11.03 -9.24
N GLU A 58 1.08 -11.69 -10.05
CA GLU A 58 1.47 -12.13 -11.40
C GLU A 58 1.81 -10.94 -12.30
N LYS A 59 1.03 -9.87 -12.24
CA LYS A 59 1.27 -8.65 -13.02
C LYS A 59 2.62 -8.00 -12.70
N TYR A 60 3.01 -8.01 -11.44
CA TYR A 60 4.21 -7.32 -10.96
C TYR A 60 5.44 -8.23 -10.85
N ARG A 61 5.34 -9.52 -11.21
CA ARG A 61 6.45 -10.48 -11.11
C ARG A 61 7.68 -10.09 -11.92
N ASP A 62 7.48 -9.49 -13.09
CA ASP A 62 8.55 -9.06 -14.01
C ASP A 62 8.58 -7.52 -14.15
N ASN A 63 8.51 -6.79 -13.03
CA ASN A 63 8.54 -5.32 -13.02
C ASN A 63 9.89 -4.76 -12.50
N ARG A 64 9.95 -3.44 -12.25
CA ARG A 64 11.13 -2.74 -11.71
C ARG A 64 11.37 -2.90 -10.20
N PHE A 65 10.48 -3.59 -9.50
CA PHE A 65 10.49 -3.76 -8.04
C PHE A 65 10.85 -5.20 -7.68
N ASP A 66 11.50 -5.36 -6.55
CA ASP A 66 11.62 -6.68 -5.91
C ASP A 66 10.27 -7.06 -5.31
N LEU A 67 9.70 -8.15 -5.80
CA LEU A 67 8.43 -8.68 -5.32
C LEU A 67 8.66 -9.66 -4.17
N LYS A 68 7.92 -9.49 -3.07
CA LYS A 68 7.83 -10.45 -1.96
C LYS A 68 6.38 -10.81 -1.70
N VAL A 69 6.17 -12.06 -1.28
CA VAL A 69 4.86 -12.59 -0.94
C VAL A 69 4.84 -13.01 0.53
N ARG A 70 3.73 -12.72 1.22
CA ARG A 70 3.44 -13.24 2.56
C ARG A 70 2.11 -13.98 2.52
N ASP A 71 2.17 -15.28 2.81
CA ASP A 71 1.00 -16.17 2.82
C ASP A 71 1.13 -17.22 3.94
N PRO A 72 0.41 -17.08 5.07
CA PRO A 72 -0.39 -15.91 5.42
C PRO A 72 0.50 -14.75 5.88
N ALA A 73 0.08 -13.52 5.60
CA ALA A 73 0.57 -12.34 6.29
C ALA A 73 0.17 -12.38 7.79
N PRO A 74 0.77 -11.56 8.67
CA PRO A 74 0.39 -11.53 10.09
C PRO A 74 -1.11 -11.30 10.35
N ALA A 75 -1.79 -10.61 9.43
CA ALA A 75 -3.23 -10.38 9.47
C ALA A 75 -4.07 -11.53 8.86
N GLY A 76 -3.45 -12.65 8.48
CA GLY A 76 -4.10 -13.88 8.04
C GLY A 76 -4.44 -13.98 6.55
N HIS A 77 -4.23 -12.92 5.77
CA HIS A 77 -4.55 -12.86 4.34
C HIS A 77 -3.30 -12.95 3.45
N PHE A 78 -3.52 -13.11 2.14
CA PHE A 78 -2.47 -13.05 1.13
C PHE A 78 -2.02 -11.60 0.90
N GLU A 79 -0.70 -11.38 0.89
CA GLU A 79 -0.12 -10.04 0.73
C GLU A 79 1.07 -10.04 -0.23
N VAL A 80 1.11 -9.02 -1.09
CA VAL A 80 2.22 -8.73 -2.00
C VAL A 80 2.91 -7.46 -1.54
N GLN A 81 4.24 -7.51 -1.48
CA GLN A 81 5.08 -6.36 -1.22
C GLN A 81 5.95 -6.06 -2.45
N LEU A 82 5.94 -4.81 -2.90
CA LEU A 82 6.84 -4.29 -3.94
C LEU A 82 7.88 -3.40 -3.26
N LEU A 83 9.17 -3.72 -3.44
CA LEU A 83 10.29 -2.98 -2.87
C LEU A 83 11.13 -2.41 -4.00
N SER A 84 11.38 -1.11 -4.00
CA SER A 84 12.28 -0.57 -5.01
C SER A 84 13.72 -1.00 -4.69
N PRO A 85 14.49 -1.50 -5.68
CA PRO A 85 15.88 -1.88 -5.46
C PRO A 85 16.80 -0.65 -5.36
N ASP A 86 16.38 0.49 -5.93
CA ASP A 86 17.19 1.69 -6.08
C ASP A 86 16.89 2.77 -5.02
N VAL A 87 15.64 2.81 -4.54
CA VAL A 87 15.18 3.75 -3.51
C VAL A 87 14.42 3.00 -2.42
N ALA A 88 14.34 3.54 -1.21
CA ALA A 88 13.63 2.89 -0.11
C ALA A 88 12.09 3.02 -0.18
N GLU A 89 11.56 3.16 -1.40
CA GLU A 89 10.13 3.16 -1.71
C GLU A 89 9.59 1.73 -1.56
N ASN A 90 8.54 1.55 -0.76
CA ASN A 90 7.88 0.27 -0.59
C ASN A 90 6.36 0.37 -0.70
N TYR A 91 5.75 -0.69 -1.23
CA TYR A 91 4.30 -0.86 -1.33
C TYR A 91 3.87 -2.19 -0.76
N ILE A 92 2.84 -2.20 0.06
CA ILE A 92 2.22 -3.39 0.64
C ILE A 92 0.77 -3.45 0.18
N ILE A 93 0.40 -4.54 -0.46
CA ILE A 93 -0.90 -4.77 -1.11
C ILE A 93 -1.52 -6.02 -0.49
N GLY A 94 -2.68 -5.89 0.13
CA GLY A 94 -3.37 -7.01 0.76
C GLY A 94 -4.82 -6.68 1.07
N ALA A 95 -5.54 -7.62 1.68
CA ALA A 95 -6.88 -7.37 2.15
C ALA A 95 -6.91 -6.19 3.15
N GLY A 96 -7.90 -5.32 3.01
CA GLY A 96 -8.14 -4.23 3.95
C GLY A 96 -8.84 -4.71 5.23
N VAL A 97 -9.09 -3.77 6.14
CA VAL A 97 -9.76 -4.04 7.42
C VAL A 97 -11.24 -4.34 7.21
N GLU A 98 -11.87 -3.66 6.25
CA GLU A 98 -13.26 -3.86 5.89
C GLU A 98 -13.39 -5.01 4.88
N PRO A 99 -14.47 -5.80 4.94
CA PRO A 99 -14.74 -6.84 3.93
C PRO A 99 -14.71 -6.25 2.52
N GLN A 100 -14.24 -7.04 1.55
CA GLN A 100 -14.20 -6.64 0.14
C GLN A 100 -13.37 -5.38 -0.13
N THR A 101 -12.40 -5.06 0.73
CA THR A 101 -11.46 -3.98 0.46
C THR A 101 -10.06 -4.52 0.23
N ILE A 102 -9.31 -3.84 -0.63
CA ILE A 102 -7.87 -4.01 -0.79
C ILE A 102 -7.22 -2.74 -0.27
N ARG A 103 -6.23 -2.92 0.60
CA ARG A 103 -5.38 -1.85 1.10
C ARG A 103 -4.06 -1.86 0.34
N ILE A 104 -3.74 -0.74 -0.29
CA ILE A 104 -2.46 -0.46 -0.93
C ILE A 104 -1.78 0.59 -0.06
N ALA A 105 -0.79 0.20 0.71
CA ALA A 105 0.00 1.12 1.53
C ALA A 105 1.34 1.38 0.92
N SER A 106 1.81 2.61 1.06
CA SER A 106 3.13 3.03 0.62
C SER A 106 3.94 3.57 1.78
N GLY A 107 5.26 3.44 1.69
CA GLY A 107 6.18 3.98 2.67
C GLY A 107 7.49 4.43 2.04
N SER A 108 8.08 5.47 2.62
CA SER A 108 9.45 5.90 2.35
C SER A 108 10.45 5.33 3.36
N GLU A 109 11.75 5.49 3.10
CA GLU A 109 12.75 5.49 4.18
C GLU A 109 12.49 6.61 5.18
N CYS A 110 13.08 6.46 6.36
CA CYS A 110 13.19 7.52 7.33
C CYS A 110 14.12 8.61 6.80
N PHE A 111 13.68 9.87 6.86
CA PHE A 111 14.44 11.04 6.47
C PHE A 111 14.45 12.08 7.59
N PRO A 112 15.46 12.98 7.64
CA PRO A 112 15.52 14.02 8.66
C PRO A 112 14.31 14.96 8.58
N TRP A 113 13.69 15.23 9.74
CA TRP A 113 12.58 16.16 9.89
C TRP A 113 13.03 17.37 10.73
N PRO A 114 12.74 18.62 10.32
CA PRO A 114 13.09 19.80 11.10
C PRO A 114 12.44 19.76 12.48
N GLU A 115 13.22 20.08 13.53
CA GLU A 115 12.74 20.04 14.92
C GLU A 115 11.67 21.11 15.23
N ASP A 116 11.55 22.13 14.38
CA ASP A 116 10.60 23.24 14.50
C ASP A 116 9.26 23.00 13.77
N GLU A 117 9.12 21.88 13.05
CA GLU A 117 7.90 21.51 12.36
C GLU A 117 7.13 20.41 13.11
N SER A 118 5.86 20.65 13.45
CA SER A 118 5.06 19.64 14.16
C SER A 118 4.65 18.49 13.24
N ILE A 119 4.85 17.24 13.68
CA ILE A 119 4.48 15.99 12.98
C ILE A 119 2.96 15.72 13.04
N ARG A 120 2.12 16.75 13.00
CA ARG A 120 0.65 16.54 13.01
C ARG A 120 0.18 16.16 11.62
N GLY A 121 0.01 14.87 11.37
CA GLY A 121 -0.83 14.37 10.29
C GLY A 121 -2.30 14.74 10.58
N GLU A 122 -3.00 15.29 9.59
CA GLU A 122 -4.45 15.46 9.67
C GLU A 122 -5.12 14.09 9.43
N PHE A 123 -6.03 13.71 10.32
CA PHE A 123 -6.82 12.48 10.27
C PHE A 123 -8.22 12.76 9.72
#